data_AF-A0A520CMI1-F1
#
_entry.id   AF-A0A520CMI1-F1
#
_cell.length_a   1.000
_cell.length_b   1.000
_cell.length_c   1.000
_cell.angle_alpha   90.00
_cell.angle_beta   90.00
_cell.angle_gamma   90.00
#
_symmetry.space_group_name_H-M   'P 1'
#
loop_
_entity.id
_entity.type
_entity.pdbx_description
1 polymer ?
#
loop_
_entity_poly.entity_id
_entity_poly.type
_entity_poly.pdbx_seq_one_letter_code
_entity_poly.pdbx_strand_id
1 'polypeptide(L)'
;GNIKNDIVYNGDITKWKKLGNTIHMLMALRLSKVDAVKGKAEFLKAMANGPMVANTDNLVYNHLAEQANENYWFNSFSRLGRNWYALSNTLVDYMKPLNDPRLPVYGNLNSSGTYGGLEFGKASPTTADINNSSLLGTALRQQNSPVTLVTYSQLLFAMAEAAKITWLPGGDAQAQTYYNSAITESVRQWTGSITTVPAFLAQPGVAYDAVDGLRKIGYQRWVHLFLNGYEGWSEFRRTGFPVLTLPVGINGGIMPRRDGYPTQEQSNNSANYNAAVAAFPYGGADGLNTRVWWDKP
;
A
#
# COMPACT_ATOMS: atom_id res chain seq x y z
N GLY A 1 14.28 -11.12 -25.54
CA GLY A 1 15.69 -10.88 -25.27
C GLY A 1 15.95 -11.23 -23.82
N ASN A 2 17.04 -11.91 -23.50
CA ASN A 2 17.33 -12.29 -22.12
C ASN A 2 18.24 -11.21 -21.51
N ILE A 3 17.74 -10.48 -20.52
CA ILE A 3 18.58 -9.57 -19.72
C ILE A 3 19.42 -10.44 -18.79
N LYS A 4 20.75 -10.37 -18.89
CA LYS A 4 21.66 -11.14 -18.01
C LYS A 4 21.61 -10.55 -16.60
N ASN A 5 21.71 -11.41 -15.58
CA ASN A 5 21.76 -11.05 -14.15
C ASN A 5 20.52 -10.31 -13.62
N ASP A 6 19.36 -10.47 -14.27
CA ASP A 6 18.08 -10.02 -13.72
C ASP A 6 17.60 -11.00 -12.64
N ILE A 7 17.72 -10.60 -11.38
CA ILE A 7 17.33 -11.38 -10.20
C ILE A 7 15.82 -11.35 -9.91
N VAL A 8 15.05 -10.56 -10.67
CA VAL A 8 13.62 -10.36 -10.45
C VAL A 8 12.80 -11.24 -11.38
N TYR A 9 13.01 -11.11 -12.70
CA TYR A 9 12.26 -11.85 -13.71
C TYR A 9 13.11 -12.80 -14.54
N ASN A 10 14.36 -13.07 -14.13
CA ASN A 10 15.27 -13.99 -14.82
C ASN A 10 15.45 -13.65 -16.31
N GLY A 11 15.38 -12.36 -16.64
CA GLY A 11 15.53 -11.84 -17.98
C GLY A 11 14.27 -11.87 -18.84
N ASP A 12 13.10 -12.23 -18.29
CA ASP A 12 11.83 -12.20 -19.00
C ASP A 12 11.34 -10.76 -19.26
N ILE A 13 11.67 -10.25 -20.46
CA ILE A 13 11.25 -8.92 -20.92
C ILE A 13 9.72 -8.77 -20.97
N THR A 14 8.96 -9.85 -21.15
CA THR A 14 7.49 -9.78 -21.20
C THR A 14 6.95 -9.34 -19.84
N LYS A 15 7.49 -9.89 -18.74
CA LYS A 15 7.13 -9.46 -17.39
C LYS A 15 7.56 -8.03 -17.09
N TRP A 16 8.74 -7.61 -17.56
CA TRP A 16 9.17 -6.20 -17.46
C TRP A 16 8.20 -5.24 -18.17
N LYS A 17 7.71 -5.60 -19.37
CA LYS A 17 6.69 -4.80 -20.09
C LYS A 17 5.39 -4.71 -19.31
N LYS A 18 4.89 -5.85 -18.79
CA LYS A 18 3.68 -5.89 -17.95
C LYS A 18 3.82 -5.02 -16.71
N LEU A 19 4.98 -5.08 -16.04
CA LEU A 19 5.29 -4.23 -14.89
C LEU A 19 5.26 -2.74 -15.27
N GLY A 20 5.93 -2.36 -16.36
CA GLY A 20 5.96 -0.98 -16.85
C GLY A 20 4.55 -0.44 -17.13
N ASN A 21 3.71 -1.22 -17.83
CA ASN A 21 2.32 -0.87 -18.08
C ASN A 21 1.49 -0.79 -16.80
N THR A 22 1.74 -1.68 -15.82
CA THR A 22 1.04 -1.66 -14.54
C THR A 22 1.37 -0.41 -13.74
N ILE A 23 2.66 -0.07 -13.59
CA ILE A 23 3.09 1.18 -12.94
C ILE A 23 2.50 2.39 -13.65
N HIS A 24 2.47 2.38 -14.99
CA HIS A 24 1.86 3.43 -15.77
C HIS A 24 0.37 3.62 -15.43
N MET A 25 -0.41 2.55 -15.30
CA MET A 25 -1.82 2.63 -14.87
C MET A 25 -1.97 3.18 -13.45
N LEU A 26 -1.13 2.75 -12.50
CA LEU A 26 -1.15 3.27 -11.13
C LEU A 26 -0.83 4.78 -11.08
N MET A 27 0.17 5.22 -11.84
CA MET A 27 0.52 6.64 -11.97
C MET A 27 -0.57 7.44 -12.67
N ALA A 28 -1.20 6.89 -13.72
CA ALA A 28 -2.30 7.54 -14.43
C ALA A 28 -3.50 7.75 -13.50
N LEU A 29 -3.85 6.76 -12.67
CA LEU A 29 -4.90 6.90 -11.66
C LEU A 29 -4.55 7.97 -10.61
N ARG A 30 -3.27 8.18 -10.32
CA ARG A 30 -2.80 9.26 -9.43
C ARG A 30 -3.17 10.66 -9.94
N LEU A 31 -3.43 10.81 -11.23
CA LEU A 31 -3.87 12.06 -11.85
C LEU A 31 -5.38 12.33 -11.69
N SER A 32 -6.16 11.38 -11.18
CA SER A 32 -7.63 11.42 -11.15
C SER A 32 -8.26 12.72 -10.63
N LYS A 33 -7.63 13.41 -9.68
CA LYS A 33 -8.12 14.70 -9.14
C LYS A 33 -7.53 15.93 -9.82
N VAL A 34 -6.29 15.84 -10.33
CA VAL A 34 -5.54 17.00 -10.85
C VAL A 34 -5.70 17.18 -12.35
N ASP A 35 -5.74 16.08 -13.10
CA ASP A 35 -5.91 16.04 -14.55
C ASP A 35 -6.59 14.72 -14.95
N ALA A 36 -7.89 14.64 -14.74
CA ALA A 36 -8.67 13.42 -15.00
C ALA A 36 -8.70 13.03 -16.48
N VAL A 37 -8.61 14.01 -17.39
CA VAL A 37 -8.63 13.76 -18.84
C VAL A 37 -7.34 13.06 -19.25
N LYS A 38 -6.18 13.59 -18.86
CA LYS A 38 -4.89 12.94 -19.13
C LYS A 38 -4.77 11.61 -18.40
N GLY A 39 -5.19 11.57 -17.13
CA GLY A 39 -5.22 10.35 -16.34
C GLY A 39 -5.99 9.22 -17.03
N LYS A 40 -7.22 9.48 -17.49
CA LYS A 40 -8.02 8.51 -18.24
C LYS A 40 -7.33 8.06 -19.53
N ALA A 41 -6.78 9.01 -20.31
CA ALA A 41 -6.13 8.69 -21.58
C ALA A 41 -4.91 7.77 -21.40
N GLU A 42 -4.01 8.09 -20.45
CA GLU A 42 -2.82 7.29 -20.17
C GLU A 42 -3.18 5.93 -19.53
N PHE A 43 -4.21 5.89 -18.67
CA PHE A 43 -4.70 4.64 -18.09
C PHE A 43 -5.18 3.66 -19.17
N LEU A 44 -6.01 4.13 -20.12
CA LEU A 44 -6.51 3.31 -21.22
C LEU A 44 -5.40 2.86 -22.18
N LYS A 45 -4.43 3.74 -22.46
CA LYS A 45 -3.26 3.40 -23.28
C LYS A 45 -2.41 2.29 -22.64
N ALA A 46 -2.10 2.42 -21.35
CA ALA A 46 -1.33 1.42 -20.62
C ALA A 46 -2.08 0.09 -20.50
N MET A 47 -3.41 0.14 -20.30
CA MET A 47 -4.27 -1.04 -20.30
C MET A 47 -4.22 -1.79 -21.64
N ALA A 48 -4.30 -1.06 -22.77
CA ALA A 48 -4.23 -1.64 -24.11
C ALA A 48 -2.84 -2.26 -24.42
N ASN A 49 -1.78 -1.77 -23.78
CA ASN A 49 -0.42 -2.30 -23.95
C ASN A 49 -0.14 -3.59 -23.16
N GLY A 50 -1.09 -4.07 -22.35
CA GLY A 50 -0.97 -5.32 -21.60
C GLY A 50 -0.25 -5.15 -20.25
N PRO A 51 -0.98 -4.83 -19.17
CA PRO A 51 -0.45 -4.86 -17.81
C PRO A 51 -0.39 -6.30 -17.25
N MET A 52 -0.12 -6.45 -15.95
CA MET A 52 -0.16 -7.74 -15.25
C MET A 52 -1.54 -8.42 -15.41
N VAL A 53 -1.55 -9.76 -15.48
CA VAL A 53 -2.81 -10.55 -15.60
C VAL A 53 -2.99 -11.60 -14.50
N ALA A 54 -1.96 -11.82 -13.67
CA ALA A 54 -2.00 -12.74 -12.55
C ALA A 54 -0.93 -12.39 -11.51
N ASN A 55 -1.06 -12.91 -10.29
CA ASN A 55 -0.04 -12.77 -9.23
C ASN A 55 1.36 -13.30 -9.61
N THR A 56 1.45 -14.20 -10.60
CA THR A 56 2.74 -14.67 -11.14
C THR A 56 3.50 -13.61 -11.93
N ASP A 57 2.87 -12.48 -12.26
CA ASP A 57 3.51 -11.32 -12.89
C ASP A 57 3.96 -10.26 -11.85
N ASN A 58 3.71 -10.46 -10.55
CA ASN A 58 4.06 -9.49 -9.50
C ASN A 58 5.56 -9.17 -9.50
N LEU A 59 5.89 -7.91 -9.18
CA LEU A 59 7.26 -7.51 -8.88
C LEU A 59 7.61 -7.94 -7.45
N VAL A 60 8.40 -9.00 -7.36
CA VAL A 60 8.83 -9.59 -6.09
C VAL A 60 10.36 -9.53 -5.99
N TYR A 61 10.85 -8.97 -4.90
CA TYR A 61 12.25 -9.11 -4.51
C TYR A 61 12.39 -10.33 -3.60
N ASN A 62 13.14 -11.33 -4.06
CA ASN A 62 13.38 -12.55 -3.29
C ASN A 62 14.69 -12.39 -2.49
N HIS A 63 14.58 -12.47 -1.17
CA HIS A 63 15.74 -12.55 -0.30
C HIS A 63 16.33 -13.96 -0.32
N LEU A 64 17.61 -14.08 0.00
CA LEU A 64 18.32 -15.36 0.07
C LEU A 64 18.46 -15.82 1.53
N ALA A 65 18.63 -17.13 1.74
CA ALA A 65 18.93 -17.70 3.05
C ALA A 65 20.42 -17.52 3.43
N GLU A 66 20.96 -16.32 3.24
CA GLU A 66 22.33 -15.95 3.58
C GLU A 66 22.41 -14.51 4.08
N GLN A 67 23.39 -14.21 4.94
CA GLN A 67 23.46 -12.94 5.66
C GLN A 67 23.62 -11.71 4.74
N ALA A 68 24.29 -11.85 3.60
CA ALA A 68 24.54 -10.74 2.68
C ALA A 68 23.25 -10.25 1.98
N ASN A 69 22.23 -11.10 1.88
CA ASN A 69 21.01 -10.85 1.12
C ASN A 69 19.73 -11.22 1.90
N GLU A 70 19.83 -11.37 3.22
CA GLU A 70 18.69 -11.78 4.06
C GLU A 70 17.65 -10.67 4.20
N ASN A 71 16.44 -11.09 4.55
CA ASN A 71 15.33 -10.20 4.84
C ASN A 71 15.67 -9.26 6.02
N TYR A 72 15.37 -7.98 5.85
CA TYR A 72 15.65 -6.96 6.85
C TYR A 72 14.99 -7.26 8.22
N TRP A 73 13.74 -7.72 8.22
CA TRP A 73 13.04 -8.06 9.46
C TRP A 73 13.59 -9.33 10.11
N PHE A 74 14.15 -10.27 9.34
CA PHE A 74 14.87 -11.40 9.92
C PHE A 74 16.08 -10.91 10.74
N ASN A 75 16.89 -10.01 10.19
CA ASN A 75 18.03 -9.43 10.91
C ASN A 75 17.56 -8.72 12.19
N SER A 76 16.53 -7.87 12.10
CA SER A 76 15.97 -7.18 13.27
C SER A 76 15.52 -8.14 14.38
N PHE A 77 14.64 -9.09 14.06
CA PHE A 77 14.03 -9.96 15.07
C PHE A 77 14.95 -11.10 15.53
N SER A 78 15.62 -11.78 14.60
CA SER A 78 16.30 -13.05 14.84
C SER A 78 17.80 -12.91 15.11
N ARG A 79 18.46 -11.87 14.59
CA ARG A 79 19.90 -11.62 14.85
C ARG A 79 20.09 -10.64 15.99
N LEU A 80 19.37 -9.51 15.95
CA LEU A 80 19.56 -8.40 16.88
C LEU A 80 18.62 -8.48 18.10
N GLY A 81 17.61 -9.36 18.09
CA GLY A 81 16.61 -9.45 19.16
C GLY A 81 15.74 -8.20 19.30
N ARG A 82 15.61 -7.41 18.22
CA ARG A 82 14.91 -6.13 18.19
C ARG A 82 13.49 -6.31 17.65
N ASN A 83 12.54 -6.32 18.58
CA ASN A 83 11.11 -6.41 18.28
C ASN A 83 10.48 -5.03 18.03
N TRP A 84 10.92 -4.35 16.98
CA TRP A 84 10.51 -2.96 16.68
C TRP A 84 9.25 -2.85 15.82
N TYR A 85 8.71 -3.98 15.34
CA TYR A 85 7.62 -3.99 14.36
C TYR A 85 6.39 -4.71 14.91
N ALA A 86 5.35 -3.95 15.20
CA ALA A 86 4.03 -4.44 15.61
C ALA A 86 2.94 -3.92 14.66
N LEU A 87 1.84 -4.65 14.57
CA LEU A 87 0.65 -4.17 13.87
C LEU A 87 0.07 -2.96 14.61
N SER A 88 -0.44 -1.97 13.88
CA SER A 88 -1.14 -0.85 14.51
C SER A 88 -2.53 -1.26 15.00
N ASN A 89 -3.02 -0.61 16.05
CA ASN A 89 -4.41 -0.75 16.51
C ASN A 89 -5.41 -0.50 15.38
N THR A 90 -5.20 0.54 14.57
CA THR A 90 -6.07 0.85 13.42
C THR A 90 -6.22 -0.33 12.45
N LEU A 91 -5.14 -1.07 12.16
CA LEU A 91 -5.20 -2.23 11.28
C LEU A 91 -5.89 -3.42 11.95
N VAL A 92 -5.51 -3.72 13.19
CA VAL A 92 -6.09 -4.84 13.94
C VAL A 92 -7.59 -4.63 14.18
N ASP A 93 -8.00 -3.43 14.58
CA ASP A 93 -9.40 -3.08 14.87
C ASP A 93 -10.27 -3.11 13.61
N TYR A 94 -9.69 -2.88 12.43
CA TYR A 94 -10.38 -3.04 11.15
C TYR A 94 -10.50 -4.51 10.74
N MET A 95 -9.40 -5.28 10.80
CA MET A 95 -9.33 -6.64 10.24
C MET A 95 -9.97 -7.70 11.14
N LYS A 96 -9.86 -7.55 12.47
CA LYS A 96 -10.28 -8.56 13.44
C LYS A 96 -11.80 -8.80 13.43
N PRO A 97 -12.68 -7.79 13.43
CA PRO A 97 -14.13 -8.01 13.35
C PRO A 97 -14.59 -8.68 12.05
N LEU A 98 -13.80 -8.54 10.99
CA LEU A 98 -14.07 -9.13 9.68
C LEU A 98 -13.55 -10.57 9.55
N ASN A 99 -12.90 -11.11 10.61
CA ASN A 99 -12.16 -12.37 10.53
C ASN A 99 -11.27 -12.43 9.28
N ASP A 100 -10.59 -11.32 8.98
CA ASP A 100 -9.88 -11.17 7.71
C ASP A 100 -8.79 -12.25 7.58
N PRO A 101 -8.81 -13.07 6.52
CA PRO A 101 -7.91 -14.22 6.38
C PRO A 101 -6.44 -13.82 6.27
N ARG A 102 -6.14 -12.53 6.03
CA ARG A 102 -4.77 -12.01 5.94
C ARG A 102 -4.19 -11.66 7.32
N LEU A 103 -5.03 -11.42 8.34
CA LEU A 103 -4.57 -11.00 9.67
C LEU A 103 -3.56 -11.99 10.31
N PRO A 104 -3.76 -13.33 10.23
CA PRO A 104 -2.78 -14.28 10.75
C PRO A 104 -1.44 -14.31 10.03
N VAL A 105 -1.38 -13.79 8.80
CA VAL A 105 -0.13 -13.64 8.06
C VAL A 105 0.58 -12.35 8.47
N TYR A 106 -0.19 -11.28 8.70
CA TYR A 106 0.34 -9.95 9.00
C TYR A 106 0.96 -9.87 10.38
N GLY A 107 0.35 -10.55 11.37
CA GLY A 107 0.80 -10.52 12.75
C GLY A 107 0.67 -11.86 13.44
N ASN A 108 1.51 -12.06 14.46
CA ASN A 108 1.37 -13.17 15.39
C ASN A 108 0.35 -12.83 16.48
N LEU A 109 -0.24 -13.86 17.10
CA LEU A 109 -0.97 -13.67 18.35
C LEU A 109 -0.01 -13.12 19.42
N ASN A 110 -0.51 -12.23 20.27
CA ASN A 110 0.22 -11.69 21.40
C ASN A 110 0.33 -12.74 22.53
N SER A 111 0.97 -12.38 23.65
CA SER A 111 1.19 -13.30 24.78
C SER A 111 -0.11 -13.81 25.44
N SER A 112 -1.23 -13.12 25.21
CA SER A 112 -2.57 -13.53 25.66
C SER A 112 -3.34 -14.38 24.62
N GLY A 113 -2.71 -14.76 23.51
CA GLY A 113 -3.35 -15.56 22.46
C GLY A 113 -4.37 -14.79 21.62
N THR A 114 -4.26 -13.46 21.54
CA THR A 114 -5.19 -12.60 20.77
C THR A 114 -4.44 -11.68 19.80
N TYR A 115 -5.15 -11.12 18.82
CA TYR A 115 -4.63 -9.98 18.06
C TYR A 115 -4.86 -8.68 18.83
N GLY A 116 -3.78 -7.97 19.12
CA GLY A 116 -3.77 -6.65 19.75
C GLY A 116 -2.89 -5.71 18.93
N GLY A 117 -3.38 -4.52 18.59
CA GLY A 117 -2.58 -3.56 17.84
C GLY A 117 -1.91 -2.53 18.75
N LEU A 118 -0.73 -2.09 18.34
CA LEU A 118 0.03 -1.05 19.00
C LEU A 118 -0.54 0.32 18.64
N GLU A 119 -0.80 1.13 19.66
CA GLU A 119 -1.18 2.54 19.50
C GLU A 119 0.04 3.34 19.00
N PHE A 120 -0.15 4.16 17.96
CA PHE A 120 0.91 4.99 17.37
C PHE A 120 0.66 6.48 17.59
N GLY A 121 1.75 7.27 17.50
CA GLY A 121 1.68 8.73 17.47
C GLY A 121 1.39 9.40 18.82
N LYS A 122 1.96 8.89 19.92
CA LYS A 122 1.88 9.55 21.24
C LYS A 122 2.83 10.74 21.33
N ALA A 123 2.36 11.86 21.91
CA ALA A 123 3.17 13.06 22.18
C ALA A 123 4.32 12.81 23.15
N SER A 124 4.08 11.96 24.16
CA SER A 124 5.12 11.44 25.05
C SER A 124 5.23 9.94 24.82
N PRO A 125 6.32 9.45 24.23
CA PRO A 125 6.49 8.02 23.99
C PRO A 125 6.55 7.30 25.35
N THR A 126 5.58 6.44 25.61
CA THR A 126 5.63 5.47 26.71
C THR A 126 6.31 4.20 26.23
N THR A 127 6.82 3.38 27.16
CA THR A 127 7.26 2.02 26.82
C THR A 127 6.15 1.29 26.10
N ALA A 128 6.43 0.78 24.90
CA ALA A 128 5.48 0.00 24.14
C ALA A 128 5.20 -1.32 24.87
N ASP A 129 3.91 -1.63 25.07
CA ASP A 129 3.51 -2.92 25.62
C ASP A 129 3.56 -3.98 24.52
N ILE A 130 4.76 -4.52 24.35
CA ILE A 130 5.05 -5.55 23.38
C ILE A 130 4.33 -6.87 23.67
N ASN A 131 4.03 -7.16 24.94
CA ASN A 131 3.39 -8.43 25.32
C ASN A 131 1.92 -8.46 24.90
N ASN A 132 1.27 -7.31 24.88
CA ASN A 132 -0.11 -7.15 24.42
C ASN A 132 -0.21 -6.76 22.93
N SER A 133 0.90 -6.52 22.26
CA SER A 133 0.94 -6.15 20.84
C SER A 133 1.27 -7.34 19.93
N SER A 134 0.54 -7.47 18.84
CA SER A 134 0.82 -8.42 17.76
C SER A 134 2.02 -7.95 16.95
N LEU A 135 3.14 -8.64 17.12
CA LEU A 135 4.35 -8.42 16.34
C LEU A 135 4.17 -8.88 14.89
N LEU A 136 5.00 -8.33 13.99
CA LEU A 136 5.02 -8.71 12.57
C LEU A 136 5.07 -10.23 12.40
N GLY A 137 4.19 -10.75 11.55
CA GLY A 137 3.96 -12.17 11.36
C GLY A 137 5.23 -12.93 10.97
N THR A 138 5.43 -14.09 11.57
CA THR A 138 6.67 -14.88 11.40
C THR A 138 6.93 -15.24 9.93
N ALA A 139 5.89 -15.48 9.13
CA ALA A 139 6.01 -15.81 7.71
C ALA A 139 6.62 -14.68 6.85
N LEU A 140 6.54 -13.43 7.31
CA LEU A 140 7.01 -12.24 6.60
C LEU A 140 8.47 -11.87 6.92
N ARG A 141 9.06 -12.55 7.89
CA ARG A 141 10.39 -12.25 8.45
C ARG A 141 11.27 -13.47 8.62
N GLN A 142 11.06 -14.51 7.80
CA GLN A 142 12.06 -15.56 7.60
C GLN A 142 13.25 -15.00 6.83
N GLN A 143 14.40 -15.67 6.93
CA GLN A 143 15.65 -15.18 6.34
C GLN A 143 15.52 -14.89 4.84
N ASN A 144 14.77 -15.73 4.11
CA ASN A 144 14.48 -15.61 2.69
C ASN A 144 13.07 -15.09 2.37
N SER A 145 12.33 -14.53 3.35
CA SER A 145 10.98 -14.00 3.10
C SER A 145 11.05 -12.92 2.02
N PRO A 146 10.26 -13.04 0.93
CA PRO A 146 10.28 -12.08 -0.16
C PRO A 146 9.56 -10.79 0.22
N VAL A 147 9.87 -9.72 -0.53
CA VAL A 147 9.14 -8.45 -0.47
C VAL A 147 8.46 -8.20 -1.81
N THR A 148 7.14 -8.06 -1.79
CA THR A 148 6.37 -7.78 -3.01
C THR A 148 6.14 -6.27 -3.13
N LEU A 149 6.53 -5.66 -4.25
CA LEU A 149 6.52 -4.21 -4.46
C LEU A 149 5.31 -3.75 -5.28
N VAL A 150 5.13 -4.29 -6.48
CA VAL A 150 4.01 -3.98 -7.38
C VAL A 150 3.24 -5.26 -7.68
N THR A 151 1.93 -5.23 -7.49
CA THR A 151 1.10 -6.45 -7.54
C THR A 151 -0.04 -6.36 -8.53
N TYR A 152 -0.49 -7.52 -8.98
CA TYR A 152 -1.70 -7.66 -9.77
C TYR A 152 -2.95 -7.26 -8.97
N SER A 153 -2.98 -7.52 -7.66
CA SER A 153 -4.08 -7.07 -6.80
C SER A 153 -4.14 -5.54 -6.69
N GLN A 154 -3.00 -4.83 -6.62
CA GLN A 154 -2.95 -3.36 -6.70
C GLN A 154 -3.55 -2.87 -8.02
N LEU A 155 -3.21 -3.51 -9.15
CA LEU A 155 -3.79 -3.20 -10.45
C LEU A 155 -5.30 -3.42 -10.47
N LEU A 156 -5.79 -4.55 -9.94
CA LEU A 156 -7.22 -4.83 -9.89
C LEU A 156 -7.99 -3.81 -9.03
N PHE A 157 -7.43 -3.35 -7.91
CA PHE A 157 -8.02 -2.24 -7.16
C PHE A 157 -8.04 -0.94 -7.98
N ALA A 158 -6.97 -0.65 -8.74
CA ALA A 158 -6.95 0.51 -9.63
C ALA A 158 -7.99 0.40 -10.76
N MET A 159 -8.22 -0.80 -11.29
CA MET A 159 -9.26 -1.08 -12.29
C MET A 159 -10.67 -0.94 -11.71
N ALA A 160 -10.89 -1.42 -10.47
CA ALA A 160 -12.15 -1.25 -9.76
C ALA A 160 -12.48 0.24 -9.57
N GLU A 161 -11.47 1.02 -9.16
CA GLU A 161 -11.63 2.46 -9.02
C GLU A 161 -11.88 3.14 -10.36
N ALA A 162 -11.10 2.83 -11.40
CA ALA A 162 -11.26 3.36 -12.74
C ALA A 162 -12.68 3.10 -13.31
N ALA A 163 -13.25 1.91 -13.05
CA ALA A 163 -14.64 1.62 -13.40
C ALA A 163 -15.63 2.47 -12.58
N LYS A 164 -15.41 2.60 -11.26
CA LYS A 164 -16.26 3.41 -10.38
C LYS A 164 -16.26 4.91 -10.76
N ILE A 165 -15.12 5.44 -11.20
CA ILE A 165 -14.98 6.84 -11.65
C ILE A 165 -15.24 7.01 -13.16
N THR A 166 -15.83 6.03 -13.84
CA THR A 166 -16.25 6.08 -15.26
C THR A 166 -15.11 6.23 -16.28
N TRP A 167 -13.89 5.85 -15.91
CA TRP A 167 -12.78 5.72 -16.86
C TRP A 167 -12.91 4.46 -17.71
N LEU A 168 -13.45 3.39 -17.11
CA LEU A 168 -13.80 2.16 -17.78
C LEU A 168 -15.33 2.03 -17.93
N PRO A 169 -15.83 1.32 -18.96
CA PRO A 169 -17.26 1.04 -19.10
C PRO A 169 -17.77 0.07 -18.02
N GLY A 170 -19.10 -0.04 -17.89
CA GLY A 170 -19.75 -1.04 -17.02
C GLY A 170 -20.04 -0.58 -15.58
N GLY A 171 -19.58 0.61 -15.18
CA GLY A 171 -19.95 1.26 -13.92
C GLY A 171 -19.73 0.38 -12.68
N ASP A 172 -20.68 0.43 -11.73
CA ASP A 172 -20.61 -0.30 -10.46
C ASP A 172 -20.52 -1.82 -10.62
N ALA A 173 -21.19 -2.41 -11.62
CA ALA A 173 -21.11 -3.86 -11.87
C ALA A 173 -19.69 -4.30 -12.25
N GLN A 174 -19.02 -3.52 -13.10
CA GLN A 174 -17.63 -3.78 -13.48
C GLN A 174 -16.66 -3.46 -12.34
N ALA A 175 -16.92 -2.40 -11.58
CA ALA A 175 -16.13 -2.05 -10.39
C ALA A 175 -16.19 -3.17 -9.33
N GLN A 176 -17.37 -3.72 -9.07
CA GLN A 176 -17.56 -4.87 -8.17
C GLN A 176 -16.79 -6.10 -8.64
N THR A 177 -16.81 -6.38 -9.95
CA THR A 177 -16.06 -7.50 -10.54
C THR A 177 -14.57 -7.36 -10.24
N TYR A 178 -13.97 -6.21 -10.56
CA TYR A 178 -12.56 -5.96 -10.29
C TYR A 178 -12.23 -5.95 -8.79
N TYR A 179 -13.11 -5.38 -7.97
CA TYR A 179 -12.95 -5.34 -6.51
C TYR A 179 -12.91 -6.74 -5.89
N ASN A 180 -13.85 -7.61 -6.28
CA ASN A 180 -13.91 -8.99 -5.81
C ASN A 180 -12.67 -9.77 -6.28
N SER A 181 -12.23 -9.59 -7.53
CA SER A 181 -10.98 -10.17 -8.02
C SER A 181 -9.76 -9.65 -7.26
N ALA A 182 -9.71 -8.35 -6.95
CA ALA A 182 -8.61 -7.73 -6.22
C ALA A 182 -8.47 -8.34 -4.82
N ILE A 183 -9.58 -8.51 -4.09
CA ILE A 183 -9.59 -9.19 -2.78
C ILE A 183 -9.19 -10.65 -2.93
N THR A 184 -9.73 -11.37 -3.91
CA THR A 184 -9.39 -12.78 -4.15
C THR A 184 -7.89 -12.96 -4.35
N GLU A 185 -7.29 -12.15 -5.23
CA GLU A 185 -5.86 -12.22 -5.51
C GLU A 185 -5.01 -11.64 -4.37
N SER A 186 -5.53 -10.71 -3.57
CA SER A 186 -4.88 -10.27 -2.34
C SER A 186 -4.82 -11.42 -1.33
N VAL A 187 -5.92 -12.12 -1.09
CA VAL A 187 -5.97 -13.23 -0.12
C VAL A 187 -5.09 -14.38 -0.60
N ARG A 188 -5.13 -14.69 -1.91
CA ARG A 188 -4.23 -15.68 -2.52
C ARG A 188 -2.76 -15.33 -2.31
N GLN A 189 -2.37 -14.08 -2.56
CA GLN A 189 -0.98 -13.63 -2.40
C GLN A 189 -0.49 -13.83 -0.96
N TRP A 190 -1.30 -13.45 0.02
CA TRP A 190 -0.86 -13.47 1.42
C TRP A 190 -0.98 -14.84 2.07
N THR A 191 -2.02 -15.61 1.74
CA THR A 191 -2.35 -16.86 2.45
C THR A 191 -1.99 -18.12 1.66
N GLY A 192 -1.71 -17.99 0.36
CA GLY A 192 -1.56 -19.13 -0.55
C GLY A 192 -2.88 -19.85 -0.88
N SER A 193 -4.02 -19.38 -0.37
CA SER A 193 -5.33 -20.01 -0.52
C SER A 193 -6.40 -19.00 -0.92
N ILE A 194 -7.50 -19.52 -1.49
CA ILE A 194 -8.73 -18.76 -1.74
C ILE A 194 -9.96 -19.38 -1.09
N THR A 195 -9.79 -20.42 -0.27
CA THR A 195 -10.92 -21.17 0.33
C THR A 195 -11.82 -20.30 1.20
N THR A 196 -11.24 -19.31 1.89
CA THR A 196 -11.97 -18.39 2.77
C THR A 196 -12.61 -17.21 2.03
N VAL A 197 -12.22 -16.98 0.77
CA VAL A 197 -12.61 -15.79 0.00
C VAL A 197 -14.13 -15.67 -0.21
N PRO A 198 -14.88 -16.73 -0.58
CA PRO A 198 -16.32 -16.61 -0.79
C PRO A 198 -17.05 -16.13 0.47
N ALA A 199 -16.73 -16.70 1.63
CA ALA A 199 -17.31 -16.29 2.90
C ALA A 199 -16.88 -14.87 3.31
N PHE A 200 -15.61 -14.52 3.05
CA PHE A 200 -15.08 -13.19 3.32
C PHE A 200 -15.77 -12.10 2.49
N LEU A 201 -15.95 -12.32 1.18
CA LEU A 201 -16.63 -11.39 0.27
C LEU A 201 -18.12 -11.21 0.58
N ALA A 202 -18.76 -12.20 1.19
CA ALA A 202 -20.17 -12.14 1.56
C ALA A 202 -20.45 -11.29 2.83
N GLN A 203 -19.42 -10.94 3.61
CA GLN A 203 -19.61 -10.14 4.82
C GLN A 203 -20.05 -8.71 4.47
N PRO A 204 -21.06 -8.11 5.12
CA PRO A 204 -21.52 -6.74 4.80
C PRO A 204 -20.41 -5.67 4.91
N GLY A 205 -19.45 -5.86 5.81
CA GLY A 205 -18.27 -5.00 5.95
C GLY A 205 -17.34 -5.03 4.73
N VAL A 206 -17.33 -6.15 3.98
CA VAL A 206 -16.41 -6.41 2.86
C VAL A 206 -17.12 -6.35 1.51
N ALA A 207 -18.39 -6.76 1.42
CA ALA A 207 -19.14 -6.77 0.18
C ALA A 207 -19.09 -5.40 -0.50
N TYR A 208 -18.95 -5.40 -1.83
CA TYR A 208 -19.00 -4.18 -2.61
C TYR A 208 -20.35 -3.50 -2.42
N ASP A 209 -20.31 -2.18 -2.27
CA ASP A 209 -21.50 -1.34 -2.16
C ASP A 209 -21.37 -0.20 -3.16
N ALA A 210 -22.43 0.05 -3.95
CA ALA A 210 -22.39 1.06 -5.00
C ALA A 210 -22.39 2.49 -4.43
N VAL A 211 -22.97 2.73 -3.26
CA VAL A 211 -22.97 4.06 -2.62
C VAL A 211 -21.58 4.37 -2.08
N ASP A 212 -20.94 3.40 -1.41
CA ASP A 212 -19.65 3.51 -0.75
C ASP A 212 -18.48 2.89 -1.56
N GLY A 213 -18.64 2.69 -2.87
CA GLY A 213 -17.72 1.88 -3.68
C GLY A 213 -16.25 2.31 -3.58
N LEU A 214 -15.97 3.61 -3.64
CA LEU A 214 -14.60 4.14 -3.48
C LEU A 214 -14.04 3.89 -2.07
N ARG A 215 -14.88 3.98 -1.04
CA ARG A 215 -14.49 3.68 0.34
C ARG A 215 -14.16 2.20 0.49
N LYS A 216 -15.01 1.29 -0.01
CA LYS A 216 -14.76 -0.16 0.00
C LYS A 216 -13.45 -0.51 -0.68
N ILE A 217 -13.24 0.01 -1.89
CA ILE A 217 -11.99 -0.17 -2.66
C ILE A 217 -10.78 0.35 -1.87
N GLY A 218 -10.85 1.59 -1.36
CA GLY A 218 -9.75 2.23 -0.64
C GLY A 218 -9.33 1.48 0.63
N TYR A 219 -10.29 1.03 1.44
CA TYR A 219 -9.99 0.27 2.65
C TYR A 219 -9.35 -1.09 2.34
N GLN A 220 -9.87 -1.84 1.36
CA GLN A 220 -9.30 -3.14 1.01
C GLN A 220 -7.94 -3.03 0.30
N ARG A 221 -7.75 -1.97 -0.51
CA ARG A 221 -6.45 -1.64 -1.09
C ARG A 221 -5.43 -1.27 0.00
N TRP A 222 -5.84 -0.50 1.02
CA TRP A 222 -4.98 -0.20 2.16
C TRP A 222 -4.55 -1.45 2.92
N VAL A 223 -5.47 -2.38 3.20
CA VAL A 223 -5.12 -3.68 3.82
C VAL A 223 -4.15 -4.46 2.94
N HIS A 224 -4.34 -4.48 1.62
CA HIS A 224 -3.42 -5.14 0.70
C HIS A 224 -2.01 -4.52 0.70
N LEU A 225 -1.92 -3.21 0.84
CA LEU A 225 -0.67 -2.43 0.84
C LEU A 225 0.10 -2.47 2.17
N PHE A 226 -0.20 -3.40 3.09
CA PHE A 226 0.37 -3.47 4.43
C PHE A 226 1.90 -3.34 4.48
N LEU A 227 2.65 -4.10 3.66
CA LEU A 227 4.12 -3.99 3.59
C LEU A 227 4.63 -2.92 2.63
N ASN A 228 3.75 -2.21 1.92
CA ASN A 228 4.10 -1.13 1.00
C ASN A 228 3.55 0.21 1.53
N GLY A 229 4.06 0.63 2.68
CA GLY A 229 3.57 1.79 3.43
C GLY A 229 3.64 3.12 2.66
N TYR A 230 4.66 3.33 1.81
CA TYR A 230 4.75 4.54 0.99
C TYR A 230 3.66 4.61 -0.09
N GLU A 231 3.34 3.48 -0.73
CA GLU A 231 2.23 3.42 -1.67
C GLU A 231 0.88 3.55 -0.93
N GLY A 232 0.73 2.90 0.23
CA GLY A 232 -0.45 3.06 1.10
C GLY A 232 -0.66 4.51 1.53
N TRP A 233 0.39 5.21 1.94
CA TRP A 233 0.35 6.63 2.29
C TRP A 233 0.04 7.52 1.08
N SER A 234 0.54 7.16 -0.11
CA SER A 234 0.24 7.88 -1.34
C SER A 234 -1.23 7.75 -1.74
N GLU A 235 -1.79 6.54 -1.65
CA GLU A 235 -3.20 6.30 -1.93
C GLU A 235 -4.12 6.91 -0.87
N PHE A 236 -3.74 6.89 0.41
CA PHE A 236 -4.46 7.61 1.46
C PHE A 236 -4.51 9.11 1.16
N ARG A 237 -3.36 9.73 0.81
CA ARG A 237 -3.33 11.17 0.48
C ARG A 237 -4.26 11.46 -0.70
N ARG A 238 -4.18 10.66 -1.76
CA ARG A 238 -4.98 10.85 -2.99
C ARG A 238 -6.48 10.63 -2.75
N THR A 239 -6.86 9.55 -2.07
CA THR A 239 -8.28 9.13 -1.95
C THR A 239 -8.98 9.66 -0.72
N GLY A 240 -8.24 9.89 0.37
CA GLY A 240 -8.78 10.12 1.71
C GLY A 240 -9.19 8.85 2.44
N PHE A 241 -8.95 7.65 1.87
CA PHE A 241 -9.29 6.37 2.47
C PHE A 241 -8.03 5.56 2.84
N PRO A 242 -8.06 4.80 3.96
CA PRO A 242 -9.13 4.79 4.97
C PRO A 242 -9.24 6.12 5.72
N VAL A 243 -10.40 6.38 6.32
CA VAL A 243 -10.53 7.51 7.25
C VAL A 243 -9.83 7.10 8.54
N LEU A 244 -8.65 7.68 8.77
CA LEU A 244 -7.78 7.36 9.91
C LEU A 244 -8.11 8.28 11.10
N THR A 245 -8.20 7.69 12.29
CA THR A 245 -8.20 8.46 13.53
C THR A 245 -6.79 8.96 13.80
N LEU A 246 -6.62 10.28 13.83
CA LEU A 246 -5.31 10.90 14.02
C LEU A 246 -5.02 11.13 15.51
N PRO A 247 -3.77 10.95 15.96
CA PRO A 247 -3.39 11.23 17.33
C PRO A 247 -3.61 12.71 17.69
N VAL A 248 -4.18 12.96 18.87
CA VAL A 248 -4.40 14.31 19.38
C VAL A 248 -3.08 14.93 19.82
N GLY A 249 -2.88 16.21 19.53
CA GLY A 249 -1.71 16.97 20.00
C GLY A 249 -0.42 16.75 19.20
N ILE A 250 -0.44 15.93 18.15
CA ILE A 250 0.69 15.72 17.24
C ILE A 250 0.42 16.38 15.90
N ASN A 251 1.40 17.16 15.40
CA ASN A 251 1.38 17.77 14.07
C ASN A 251 0.06 18.54 13.75
N GLY A 252 -0.52 19.20 14.77
CA GLY A 252 -1.79 19.92 14.63
C GLY A 252 -3.01 19.04 14.33
N GLY A 253 -2.94 17.73 14.59
CA GLY A 253 -4.01 16.78 14.24
C GLY A 253 -4.09 16.50 12.73
N ILE A 254 -3.00 16.74 11.99
CA ILE A 254 -2.94 16.54 10.54
C ILE A 254 -2.00 15.37 10.23
N MET A 255 -2.45 14.43 9.42
CA MET A 255 -1.56 13.41 8.87
C MET A 255 -0.60 14.08 7.88
N PRO A 256 0.73 13.88 8.04
CA PRO A 256 1.71 14.40 7.08
C PRO A 256 1.30 14.12 5.63
N ARG A 257 1.49 15.11 4.77
CA ARG A 257 1.19 15.09 3.33
C ARG A 257 2.47 14.99 2.49
N ARG A 258 3.64 15.26 3.07
CA ARG A 258 4.96 15.11 2.48
C ARG A 258 6.04 15.06 3.55
N ASP A 259 7.26 14.74 3.14
CA ASP A 259 8.46 15.09 3.90
C ASP A 259 8.98 16.46 3.46
N GLY A 260 9.64 17.18 4.38
CA GLY A 260 10.40 18.38 4.04
C GLY A 260 11.65 18.01 3.23
N TYR A 261 12.22 18.97 2.51
CA TYR A 261 13.53 18.76 1.90
C TYR A 261 14.60 18.61 2.99
N PRO A 262 15.70 17.86 2.72
CA PRO A 262 16.84 17.81 3.63
C PRO A 262 17.34 19.21 3.95
N THR A 263 17.64 19.48 5.22
CA THR A 263 18.03 20.82 5.67
C THR A 263 19.29 21.34 4.97
N GLN A 264 20.17 20.45 4.51
CA GLN A 264 21.38 20.79 3.75
C GLN A 264 21.07 21.43 2.38
N GLU A 265 19.91 21.16 1.76
CA GLU A 265 19.55 21.80 0.49
C GLU A 265 19.38 23.31 0.65
N GLN A 266 18.98 23.78 1.84
CA GLN A 266 18.81 25.19 2.13
C GLN A 266 20.15 25.95 2.08
N SER A 267 21.26 25.31 2.47
CA SER A 267 22.60 25.93 2.44
C SER A 267 23.38 25.62 1.17
N ASN A 268 23.27 24.40 0.64
CA ASN A 268 24.12 23.92 -0.44
C ASN A 268 23.50 24.18 -1.83
N ASN A 269 22.21 24.45 -1.90
CA ASN A 269 21.44 24.55 -3.15
C ASN A 269 20.32 25.60 -3.06
N SER A 270 20.58 26.70 -2.34
CA SER A 270 19.56 27.66 -1.90
C SER A 270 18.68 28.22 -3.01
N ALA A 271 19.26 28.51 -4.19
CA ALA A 271 18.52 29.04 -5.32
C ALA A 271 17.44 28.05 -5.82
N ASN A 272 17.80 26.77 -6.00
CA ASN A 272 16.86 25.74 -6.45
C ASN A 272 15.87 25.36 -5.34
N TYR A 273 16.32 25.31 -4.08
CA TYR A 273 15.44 25.11 -2.93
C TYR A 273 14.35 26.19 -2.87
N ASN A 274 14.73 27.47 -2.93
CA ASN A 274 13.78 28.58 -2.88
C ASN A 274 12.81 28.56 -4.07
N ALA A 275 13.30 28.25 -5.27
CA ALA A 275 12.47 28.10 -6.45
C ALA A 275 11.44 26.96 -6.31
N ALA A 276 11.87 25.80 -5.76
CA ALA A 276 10.99 24.66 -5.55
C ALA A 276 9.90 24.95 -4.51
N VAL A 277 10.26 25.59 -3.38
CA VAL A 277 9.29 25.99 -2.34
C VAL A 277 8.29 27.02 -2.86
N ALA A 278 8.76 28.01 -3.62
CA ALA A 278 7.88 29.00 -4.24
C ALA A 278 6.92 28.38 -5.28
N ALA A 279 7.29 27.26 -5.88
CA ALA A 279 6.49 26.55 -6.89
C ALA A 279 5.47 25.56 -6.31
N PHE A 280 5.31 25.47 -4.99
CA PHE A 280 4.30 24.58 -4.40
C PHE A 280 2.89 24.96 -4.85
N PRO A 281 2.15 24.05 -5.53
CA PRO A 281 0.95 24.40 -6.27
C PRO A 281 -0.24 24.77 -5.40
N TYR A 282 -0.16 24.46 -4.10
CA TYR A 282 -1.19 24.77 -3.11
C TYR A 282 -0.68 25.74 -2.03
N GLY A 283 0.44 26.41 -2.30
CA GLY A 283 1.14 27.24 -1.32
C GLY A 283 1.69 26.42 -0.13
N GLY A 284 2.08 27.13 0.93
CA GLY A 284 2.62 26.54 2.15
C GLY A 284 4.14 26.60 2.25
N ALA A 285 4.67 26.22 3.41
CA ALA A 285 6.10 26.15 3.67
C ALA A 285 6.66 24.75 3.36
N ASP A 286 7.98 24.60 3.34
CA ASP A 286 8.61 23.28 3.32
C ASP A 286 8.44 22.59 4.68
N GLY A 287 7.39 21.78 4.78
CA GLY A 287 7.01 21.10 6.01
C GLY A 287 5.99 20.01 5.76
N LEU A 288 5.65 19.27 6.82
CA LEU A 288 4.88 18.02 6.74
C LEU A 288 3.47 18.20 6.18
N ASN A 289 2.85 19.37 6.36
CA ASN A 289 1.42 19.58 6.06
C ASN A 289 1.16 20.12 4.65
N THR A 290 2.21 20.54 3.94
CA THR A 290 2.06 21.06 2.57
C THR A 290 1.80 19.92 1.60
N ARG A 291 0.80 20.10 0.72
CA ARG A 291 0.37 19.08 -0.24
C ARG A 291 1.32 18.99 -1.42
N VAL A 292 1.58 17.76 -1.87
CA VAL A 292 2.24 17.51 -3.16
C VAL A 292 1.27 17.74 -4.31
N TRP A 293 1.78 18.00 -5.52
CA TRP A 293 0.97 18.43 -6.67
C TRP A 293 -0.25 17.55 -6.99
N TRP A 294 -0.10 16.23 -7.00
CA TRP A 294 -1.21 15.31 -7.30
C TRP A 294 -2.20 15.16 -6.14
N ASP A 295 -1.83 15.61 -4.94
CA ASP A 295 -2.63 15.54 -3.72
C ASP A 295 -3.59 16.73 -3.60
N LYS A 296 -4.44 16.88 -4.61
CA LYS A 296 -5.42 17.96 -4.70
C LYS A 296 -6.49 17.81 -3.59
N PRO A 297 -6.78 18.89 -2.83
CA PRO A 297 -7.82 18.93 -1.80
C PRO A 297 -9.18 18.42 -2.29
#